data_AF-A0A537VQF4-F1
#
_entry.id   AF-A0A537VQF4-F1
#
_cell.length_a   1.000
_cell.length_b   1.000
_cell.length_c   1.000
_cell.angle_alpha   90.00
_cell.angle_beta   90.00
_cell.angle_gamma   90.00
#
_symmetry.space_group_name_H-M   'P 1'
#
loop_
_entity.id
_entity.type
_entity.pdbx_description
1 polymer ?
#
loop_
_entity_poly.entity_id
_entity_poly.type
_entity_poly.pdbx_seq_one_letter_code
_entity_poly.pdbx_strand_id
1 'polypeptide(L)' 'MTDAQLDQLSINCIRTLSIDAVQQAKSGHPGTPMALAPLVYTLWNRVMRFDPQDPI' A
#
# COMPACT_ATOMS: atom_id res chain seq x y z
N MET A 1 -12.90 14.29 -6.76
CA MET A 1 -11.88 14.06 -5.71
C MET A 1 -10.66 14.87 -6.08
N THR A 2 -10.00 15.48 -5.11
CA THR A 2 -8.67 16.08 -5.30
C THR A 2 -7.61 14.97 -5.30
N ASP A 3 -6.42 15.25 -5.85
CA ASP A 3 -5.31 14.29 -5.85
C ASP A 3 -4.94 13.85 -4.41
N ALA A 4 -4.92 14.80 -3.47
CA ALA A 4 -4.68 14.49 -2.06
C ALA A 4 -5.71 13.52 -1.45
N GLN A 5 -6.98 13.60 -1.88
CA GLN A 5 -8.02 12.65 -1.44
C GLN A 5 -7.80 11.26 -2.04
N LEU A 6 -7.35 11.18 -3.29
CA LEU A 6 -7.06 9.91 -3.97
C LEU A 6 -5.81 9.23 -3.39
N ASP A 7 -4.78 10.01 -3.07
CA ASP A 7 -3.58 9.52 -2.38
C ASP A 7 -3.94 8.93 -1.02
N GLN A 8 -4.74 9.65 -0.23
CA GLN A 8 -5.16 9.17 1.09
C GLN A 8 -6.02 7.91 1.01
N LEU A 9 -6.90 7.81 0.00
CA LEU A 9 -7.68 6.60 -0.27
C LEU A 9 -6.77 5.42 -0.64
N SER A 10 -5.80 5.63 -1.51
CA SER A 10 -4.84 4.60 -1.94
C SER A 10 -3.99 4.09 -0.78
N ILE A 11 -3.49 5.00 0.05
CA ILE A 11 -2.75 4.66 1.27
C ILE A 11 -3.63 3.84 2.22
N ASN A 12 -4.89 4.23 2.43
CA ASN A 12 -5.80 3.48 3.28
C ASN A 12 -6.15 2.12 2.69
N CYS A 13 -6.26 2.01 1.36
CA CYS A 13 -6.48 0.74 0.67
C CYS A 13 -5.32 -0.24 0.95
N ILE A 14 -4.06 0.21 0.88
CA ILE A 14 -2.89 -0.61 1.25
C ILE A 14 -3.00 -1.10 2.70
N ARG A 15 -3.40 -0.21 3.63
CA ARG A 15 -3.59 -0.57 5.05
C ARG A 15 -4.67 -1.64 5.22
N THR A 16 -5.85 -1.42 4.64
CA THR A 16 -6.99 -2.32 4.84
C THR A 16 -6.75 -3.67 4.18
N LEU A 17 -6.18 -3.72 2.98
CA LEU A 17 -5.80 -4.98 2.34
C LEU A 17 -4.80 -5.77 3.18
N SER A 18 -3.83 -5.09 3.80
CA SER A 18 -2.86 -5.73 4.69
C SER A 18 -3.52 -6.27 5.97
N ILE A 19 -4.43 -5.50 6.57
CA ILE A 19 -5.19 -5.93 7.75
C ILE A 19 -6.07 -7.15 7.42
N ASP A 20 -6.83 -7.07 6.33
CA ASP A 20 -7.77 -8.12 5.92
C ASP A 20 -7.03 -9.42 5.60
N ALA A 21 -5.90 -9.34 4.89
CA ALA A 21 -5.08 -10.50 4.57
C ALA A 21 -4.52 -11.19 5.83
N VAL A 22 -3.99 -10.41 6.79
CA VAL A 22 -3.49 -10.96 8.07
C VAL A 22 -4.61 -11.61 8.87
N GLN A 23 -5.78 -10.96 8.93
CA GLN A 23 -6.93 -11.49 9.65
C GLN A 23 -7.46 -12.78 9.01
N GLN A 24 -7.57 -12.81 7.69
CA GLN A 24 -7.98 -14.00 6.95
C GLN A 24 -7.02 -15.17 7.14
N ALA A 25 -5.71 -14.91 7.14
CA ALA A 25 -4.67 -15.91 7.37
C ALA A 25 -4.57 -16.34 8.85
N LYS A 26 -5.22 -15.62 9.78
CA LYS A 26 -5.06 -15.77 11.24
C LYS A 26 -3.59 -15.74 11.68
N SER A 27 -2.74 -15.05 10.92
CA SER A 27 -1.29 -15.02 11.11
C SER A 27 -0.68 -13.86 10.32
N GLY A 28 0.34 -13.21 10.88
CA GLY A 28 1.09 -12.13 10.25
C GLY A 28 1.24 -10.88 11.13
N HIS A 29 1.83 -9.83 10.55
CA HIS A 29 2.17 -8.59 11.26
C HIS A 29 1.54 -7.38 10.56
N PRO A 30 0.36 -6.90 10.99
CA PRO A 30 -0.34 -5.81 10.30
C PRO A 30 0.25 -4.42 10.63
N GLY A 31 0.97 -4.30 11.76
CA GLY A 31 1.47 -3.01 12.26
C GLY A 31 2.46 -2.33 11.31
N THR A 32 3.46 -3.05 10.81
CA THR A 32 4.46 -2.48 9.89
C THR A 32 3.84 -2.05 8.56
N PRO A 33 3.02 -2.88 7.87
CA PRO A 33 2.28 -2.43 6.69
C PRO A 33 1.42 -1.18 6.93
N MET A 34 0.74 -1.10 8.09
CA MET A 34 -0.08 0.06 8.43
C MET A 34 0.75 1.35 8.57
N ALA A 35 1.90 1.25 9.24
CA ALA A 35 2.81 2.37 9.48
C ALA A 35 3.51 2.84 8.19
N LEU A 36 3.94 1.90 7.35
CA LEU A 36 4.72 2.20 6.16
C LEU A 36 3.89 2.42 4.88
N ALA A 37 2.56 2.27 4.93
CA ALA A 37 1.70 2.48 3.76
C ALA A 37 1.93 3.82 3.02
N PRO A 38 2.11 4.99 3.69
CA PRO A 38 2.43 6.23 2.99
C PRO A 38 3.79 6.21 2.27
N LEU A 39 4.79 5.55 2.88
CA LEU A 39 6.13 5.39 2.31
C LEU A 39 6.08 4.50 1.07
N VAL A 40 5.42 3.34 1.18
CA VAL A 40 5.26 2.39 0.06
C VAL A 40 4.50 3.03 -1.09
N TYR A 41 3.39 3.72 -0.81
CA TYR A 41 2.64 4.47 -1.82
C TYR A 41 3.55 5.47 -2.54
N THR A 42 4.32 6.26 -1.79
CA THR A 42 5.22 7.27 -2.39
C THR A 42 6.30 6.62 -3.24
N LEU A 43 6.92 5.55 -2.75
CA LEU A 43 7.97 4.84 -3.47
C LEU A 43 7.45 4.27 -4.79
N TRP A 44 6.36 3.51 -4.77
CA TRP A 44 5.79 2.87 -5.95
C TRP A 44 5.17 3.87 -6.93
N ASN A 45 4.43 4.86 -6.46
CA ASN A 45 3.69 5.76 -7.36
C ASN A 45 4.49 6.96 -7.85
N ARG A 46 5.58 7.35 -7.16
CA ARG A 46 6.27 8.62 -7.45
C ARG A 46 7.77 8.51 -7.68
N VAL A 47 8.41 7.46 -7.19
CA VAL A 47 9.89 7.36 -7.21
C VAL A 47 10.37 6.24 -8.11
N MET A 48 9.74 5.07 -8.05
CA MET A 48 10.21 3.92 -8.82
C MET A 48 9.88 4.05 -10.30
N ARG A 49 10.86 3.66 -11.12
CA ARG A 49 10.68 3.42 -12.54
C ARG A 49 10.58 1.91 -12.75
N PHE A 50 9.38 1.38 -12.57
CA PHE A 50 9.08 -0.05 -12.64
C PHE A 50 7.99 -0.28 -13.68
N ASP A 51 8.17 -1.28 -14.54
CA ASP A 51 7.13 -1.74 -15.47
C ASP A 51 6.47 -3.00 -14.89
N PRO A 52 5.19 -2.93 -14.46
CA PRO A 52 4.49 -4.10 -13.96
C PRO A 52 4.26 -5.21 -14.99
N GLN A 53 4.36 -4.92 -16.29
CA GLN A 53 4.18 -5.89 -17.37
C GLN A 53 5.48 -6.61 -17.73
N ASP A 54 6.64 -6.02 -17.40
CA ASP A 54 7.97 -6.58 -17.61
C ASP A 54 8.80 -6.50 -16.31
N PRO A 55 8.45 -7.29 -15.27
CA PRO A 55 9.19 -7.31 -14.02
C PRO A 55 10.53 -8.04 -14.21
N ILE A 56 11.63 -7.31 -14.05
CA ILE A 56 12.99 -7.86 -13.97
C ILE A 56 13.34 -8.39 -12.57
#